data_AF-A0A0K0EGT0-F1
#
_entry.id   AF-A0A0K0EGT0-F1
#
_cell.length_a   1.000
_cell.length_b   1.000
_cell.length_c   1.000
_cell.angle_alpha   90.00
_cell.angle_beta   90.00
_cell.angle_gamma   90.00
#
_symmetry.space_group_name_H-M   'P 1'
#
loop_
_entity.id
_entity.type
_entity.pdbx_description
1 polymer ?
#
loop_
_entity_poly.entity_id
_entity_poly.type
_entity_poly.pdbx_seq_one_letter_code
_entity_poly.pdbx_strand_id
1 'polypeptide(L)' 'MVWREVMSKKIIGPYFFKDKNGKTVSVNALNYHEMVQDFLIPEIEGERDMWFQQDRATSHTVRGTIT' A
#
# COMPACT_ATOMS: atom_id res chain seq x y z
N MET A 1 -4.58 4.74 -10.48
CA MET A 1 -5.00 4.53 -9.09
C MET A 1 -3.94 5.16 -8.21
N VAL A 2 -4.37 5.78 -7.12
CA VAL A 2 -3.47 6.41 -6.14
C VAL A 2 -3.77 5.81 -4.78
N TRP A 3 -2.73 5.59 -3.99
CA TRP A 3 -2.84 5.14 -2.61
C TRP A 3 -2.21 6.16 -1.68
N ARG A 4 -2.81 6.33 -0.49
CA ARG A 4 -2.35 7.18 0.60
C ARG A 4 -2.76 6.55 1.92
N GLU A 5 -2.00 6.87 2.96
CA GLU A 5 -2.27 6.46 4.33
C GLU A 5 -2.13 7.63 5.28
N VAL A 6 -2.85 7.57 6.40
CA VAL A 6 -2.79 8.57 7.45
C VAL A 6 -2.58 7.84 8.77
N MET A 7 -1.48 8.18 9.43
CA MET A 7 -1.22 7.73 10.79
C MET A 7 -1.19 8.93 11.74
N SER A 8 -1.30 8.69 13.04
CA SER A 8 -1.34 9.74 14.07
C SER A 8 -0.18 10.74 14.00
N LYS A 9 0.98 10.31 13.46
CA LYS A 9 2.20 11.11 13.37
C LYS A 9 2.46 11.73 12.00
N LYS A 10 1.94 11.17 10.91
CA LYS A 10 2.25 11.61 9.54
C LYS A 10 1.25 11.14 8.49
N ILE A 11 1.32 11.76 7.33
CA ILE A 11 0.65 11.34 6.10
C ILE A 11 1.68 10.62 5.23
N ILE A 12 1.34 9.45 4.70
CA ILE A 12 2.20 8.65 3.81
C ILE A 12 1.58 8.64 2.41
N GLY A 13 2.41 8.84 1.38
CA GLY A 13 1.97 8.92 -0.03
C GLY A 13 1.94 10.33 -0.63
N PRO A 14 1.51 10.46 -1.89
CA PRO A 14 0.80 9.46 -2.69
C PRO A 14 1.72 8.43 -3.35
N TYR A 15 1.28 7.17 -3.39
CA TYR A 15 1.83 6.15 -4.27
C TYR A 15 0.99 6.04 -5.54
N PHE A 16 1.62 6.07 -6.72
CA PHE A 16 0.93 5.98 -8.00
C PHE A 16 1.18 4.63 -8.66
N PHE A 17 0.11 3.85 -8.85
CA PHE A 17 0.18 2.61 -9.61
C PHE A 17 0.29 2.92 -11.10
N LYS A 18 1.50 2.79 -11.64
CA LYS A 18 1.82 3.01 -13.05
C LYS A 18 2.57 1.81 -13.62
N ASP A 19 2.36 1.53 -14.89
CA ASP A 19 3.20 0.60 -15.63
C ASP A 19 4.54 1.25 -16.02
N LYS A 20 5.41 0.46 -16.68
CA LYS A 20 6.71 0.92 -17.19
C LYS A 20 6.64 2.11 -18.18
N ASN A 21 5.48 2.36 -18.78
CA ASN A 21 5.26 3.47 -19.70
C ASN A 21 4.65 4.69 -18.97
N GLY A 22 4.54 4.64 -17.65
CA GLY A 22 3.94 5.70 -16.83
C GLY A 22 2.41 5.75 -16.90
N LYS A 23 1.75 4.77 -17.54
CA LYS A 23 0.30 4.73 -17.64
C LYS A 23 -0.28 4.19 -16.34
N THR A 24 -1.37 4.82 -15.89
CA THR A 24 -2.11 4.35 -14.73
C THR A 24 -2.65 2.93 -14.93
N VAL A 25 -2.43 2.06 -13.95
CA VAL A 25 -2.97 0.69 -13.92
C VAL A 25 -3.99 0.50 -12.79
N SER A 26 -4.79 -0.56 -12.92
CA SER A 26 -5.68 -1.02 -11.85
C SER A 26 -4.88 -1.70 -10.74
N VAL A 27 -5.38 -1.60 -9.50
CA VAL A 27 -4.75 -2.27 -8.35
C VAL A 27 -5.15 -3.74 -8.36
N ASN A 28 -4.17 -4.62 -8.20
CA ASN A 28 -4.35 -6.06 -8.01
C ASN A 28 -3.52 -6.50 -6.79
N ALA A 29 -3.62 -7.77 -6.40
CA ALA A 29 -2.91 -8.25 -5.22
C ALA A 29 -1.38 -8.14 -5.34
N LEU A 30 -0.83 -8.36 -6.55
CA LEU A 30 0.62 -8.33 -6.78
C LEU A 30 1.17 -6.91 -6.63
N ASN A 31 0.62 -5.95 -7.38
CA ASN A 31 1.13 -4.58 -7.31
C ASN A 31 0.80 -3.89 -5.99
N TYR A 32 -0.26 -4.33 -5.30
CA TYR A 32 -0.55 -3.86 -3.95
C TYR A 32 0.46 -4.44 -2.95
N HIS A 33 0.81 -5.72 -3.06
CA HIS A 33 1.86 -6.33 -2.24
C HIS A 33 3.21 -5.62 -2.42
N GLU A 34 3.61 -5.37 -3.67
CA GLU A 34 4.82 -4.59 -3.99
C GLU A 34 4.78 -3.19 -3.36
N MET A 35 3.64 -2.49 -3.46
CA MET A 35 3.46 -1.19 -2.80
C MET A 35 3.58 -1.30 -1.27
N VAL A 36 2.99 -2.33 -0.65
CA VAL A 36 3.11 -2.52 0.81
C VAL A 36 4.57 -2.74 1.21
N GLN A 37 5.27 -3.66 0.55
CA GLN A 37 6.64 -4.03 0.90
C GLN A 37 7.65 -2.93 0.58
N ASP A 38 7.57 -2.33 -0.60
CA ASP A 38 8.60 -1.43 -1.11
C ASP A 38 8.34 0.04 -0.76
N PHE A 39 7.10 0.40 -0.40
CA PHE A 39 6.72 1.78 -0.10
C PHE A 39 6.18 1.97 1.31
N LEU A 40 5.19 1.18 1.75
CA LEU A 40 4.57 1.40 3.07
C LEU A 40 5.46 0.95 4.23
N ILE A 41 5.98 -0.28 4.21
CA ILE A 41 6.76 -0.85 5.32
C ILE A 41 7.96 0.04 5.68
N PRO A 42 8.79 0.54 4.74
CA PRO A 42 9.88 1.46 5.05
C PRO A 42 9.41 2.75 5.74
N GLU A 43 8.22 3.24 5.40
CA GLU A 43 7.67 4.46 5.99
C GLU A 43 7.21 4.25 7.43
N ILE A 44 6.83 3.04 7.83
CA ILE A 44 6.38 2.74 9.19
C ILE A 44 7.42 1.95 9.99
N GLU A 45 8.64 1.82 9.48
CA GLU A 45 9.71 1.12 10.17
C GLU A 45 10.02 1.78 11.53
N GLY A 46 10.12 0.96 12.57
CA GLY A 46 10.38 1.42 13.94
C GLY A 46 9.14 1.91 14.70
N GLU A 47 8.01 2.09 14.02
CA GLU A 47 6.73 2.35 14.68
C GLU A 47 6.15 1.04 15.25
N ARG A 48 5.57 1.11 16.45
CA ARG A 48 5.06 -0.06 17.20
C ARG A 48 3.62 0.20 17.67
N ASP A 49 2.95 -0.87 18.08
CA ASP A 49 1.62 -0.84 18.69
C ASP A 49 0.57 -0.11 17.83
N MET A 50 0.62 -0.34 16.51
CA MET A 50 -0.31 0.24 15.55
C MET A 50 -1.28 -0.79 14.98
N TRP A 51 -2.42 -0.28 14.51
CA TRP A 51 -3.40 -1.04 13.75
C TRP A 51 -3.38 -0.59 12.30
N PHE A 52 -3.36 -1.55 11.38
CA PHE A 52 -3.51 -1.27 9.95
C PHE A 52 -4.96 -1.53 9.54
N GLN A 53 -5.65 -0.49 9.06
CA GLN A 53 -7.03 -0.57 8.61
C GLN A 53 -7.11 -0.34 7.10
N GLN A 54 -7.83 -1.21 6.40
CA GLN A 54 -8.16 -1.05 4.99
C GLN A 54 -9.59 -1.56 4.72
N ASP A 55 -10.10 -1.30 3.52
CA ASP A 55 -11.36 -1.87 3.07
C ASP A 55 -11.22 -3.36 2.69
N ARG A 56 -12.31 -3.97 2.22
CA ARG A 56 -12.34 -5.39 1.82
C ARG A 56 -12.16 -5.58 0.32
N ALA A 57 -11.46 -4.69 -0.38
CA ALA A 57 -11.18 -4.87 -1.79
C ALA A 57 -10.43 -6.21 -2.01
N THR A 58 -10.75 -6.92 -3.08
CA THR A 58 -10.17 -8.25 -3.34
C THR A 58 -8.64 -8.24 -3.40
N SER A 59 -8.04 -7.14 -3.91
CA SER A 59 -6.59 -6.93 -3.91
C SER A 59 -5.99 -6.93 -2.50
N HIS A 60 -6.74 -6.44 -1.50
CA HIS A 60 -6.32 -6.25 -0.12
C HIS A 60 -6.44 -7.52 0.72
N THR A 61 -7.41 -8.38 0.40
CA THR A 61 -7.74 -9.57 1.20
C THR A 61 -7.20 -10.88 0.64
N VAL A 62 -6.56 -10.87 -0.53
CA VAL A 62 -5.94 -12.07 -1.10
C VAL A 62 -4.80 -12.56 -0.20
N ARG A 63 -4.68 -13.88 -0.08
CA ARG A 63 -3.58 -14.49 0.66
C ARG A 63 -2.24 -14.10 0.04
N GLY A 64 -1.32 -13.60 0.86
CA GLY A 64 0.00 -13.16 0.40
C GLY A 64 0.08 -11.69 0.03
N THR A 65 -1.02 -10.93 0.05
CA THR A 65 -0.98 -9.47 -0.15
C THR A 65 -0.21 -8.79 0.99
N ILE A 66 -0.48 -9.18 2.24
CA ILE A 66 0.18 -8.68 3.44
C ILE A 66 0.86 -9.88 4.11
N THR A 67 2.19 -9.84 4.17
CA THR A 67 3.07 -10.87 4.75
C THR A 67 4.18 -10.21 5.52
#